data_AF-A0A075G0G3-F1
#
_entry.id   AF-A0A075G0G3-F1
#
_cell.length_a   1.000
_cell.length_b   1.000
_cell.length_c   1.000
_cell.angle_alpha   90.00
_cell.angle_beta   90.00
_cell.angle_gamma   90.00
#
_symmetry.space_group_name_H-M   'P 1'
#
loop_
_entity.id
_entity.type
_entity.pdbx_description
1 polymer ?
#
loop_
_entity_poly.entity_id
_entity_poly.type
_entity_poly.pdbx_seq_one_letter_code
_entity_poly.pdbx_strand_id
1 'polypeptide(L)' 'MGTVIPKHALEHVDNSLFSHIIQRNPGATVALLDWNGMGKNKQKILEMIDETDLEVIKL' A
#
# COMPACT_ATOMS: atom_id res chain seq x y z
N MET A 1 7.40 -13.14 -2.37
CA MET A 1 6.88 -13.00 -1.00
C MET A 1 6.34 -11.59 -0.90
N GLY A 2 5.08 -11.40 -0.49
CA GLY A 2 4.46 -10.08 -0.41
C GLY A 2 4.92 -9.26 0.80
N THR A 3 4.56 -7.98 0.84
CA THR A 3 4.77 -7.10 1.99
C THR A 3 3.44 -6.80 2.69
N VAL A 4 3.45 -6.82 4.03
CA VAL A 4 2.29 -6.47 4.86
C VAL A 4 2.66 -5.27 5.74
N ILE A 5 1.86 -4.21 5.69
CA ILE A 5 2.04 -3.04 6.54
C ILE A 5 0.88 -2.97 7.55
N PRO A 6 1.15 -3.01 8.86
CA PRO A 6 0.10 -2.91 9.87
C PRO A 6 -0.44 -1.48 9.98
N LYS A 7 -1.70 -1.32 10.41
CA LYS A 7 -2.40 -0.03 10.56
C LYS A 7 -1.58 1.07 11.23
N HIS A 8 -0.91 0.75 12.34
CA HIS A 8 -0.14 1.72 13.12
C HIS A 8 1.12 2.20 12.39
N ALA A 9 1.63 1.42 11.42
CA ALA A 9 2.80 1.80 10.63
C ALA A 9 2.43 2.62 9.38
N LEU A 10 1.14 2.67 8.98
CA LEU A 10 0.69 3.38 7.79
C LEU A 10 1.00 4.88 7.82
N GLU A 11 1.10 5.48 9.02
CA GLU A 11 1.43 6.90 9.12
C GLU A 11 2.87 7.20 8.67
N HIS A 12 3.76 6.23 8.81
CA HIS A 12 5.17 6.31 8.44
C HIS A 12 5.46 5.88 7.00
N VAL A 13 4.46 5.40 6.26
CA VAL A 13 4.63 5.07 4.84
C VAL A 13 4.72 6.36 4.04
N ASP A 14 5.89 6.64 3.48
CA ASP A 14 6.10 7.74 2.53
C ASP A 14 6.42 7.20 1.13
N ASN A 15 6.59 8.09 0.16
CA ASN A 15 6.88 7.70 -1.22
C ASN A 15 8.19 6.89 -1.34
N SER A 16 9.20 7.16 -0.51
CA SER A 16 10.48 6.46 -0.56
C SER A 16 10.33 5.01 -0.10
N LEU A 17 9.68 4.81 1.05
CA LEU A 17 9.41 3.48 1.58
C LEU A 17 8.46 2.70 0.68
N PHE A 18 7.39 3.35 0.18
CA PHE A 18 6.47 2.73 -0.75
C PHE A 18 7.17 2.27 -2.03
N SER A 19 7.97 3.14 -2.66
CA SER A 19 8.78 2.78 -3.84
C SER A 19 9.71 1.59 -3.56
N HIS A 20 10.34 1.57 -2.38
CA HIS A 20 11.20 0.46 -1.98
C HIS A 20 10.41 -0.85 -1.86
N ILE A 21 9.20 -0.81 -1.31
CA ILE A 21 8.31 -1.98 -1.21
C ILE A 21 7.97 -2.49 -2.61
N ILE A 22 7.56 -1.64 -3.55
CA ILE A 22 7.24 -2.06 -4.91
C ILE A 22 8.45 -2.73 -5.59
N GLN A 23 9.64 -2.11 -5.49
CA GLN A 23 10.88 -2.66 -6.06
C GLN A 23 11.26 -4.03 -5.49
N ARG A 24 10.95 -4.29 -4.22
CA ARG A 24 11.22 -5.56 -3.53
C ARG A 24 10.18 -6.64 -3.84
N ASN A 25 9.08 -6.28 -4.49
CA ASN A 25 8.00 -7.18 -4.88
C ASN A 25 7.84 -7.22 -6.41
N PRO A 26 8.86 -7.63 -7.18
CA PRO A 26 8.75 -7.71 -8.63
C PRO A 26 7.66 -8.71 -9.02
N GLY A 27 6.72 -8.26 -9.86
CA GLY A 27 5.58 -9.06 -10.31
C GLY A 27 4.35 -9.02 -9.38
N ALA A 28 4.33 -8.15 -8.37
CA ALA A 28 3.08 -7.84 -7.68
C ALA A 28 2.09 -7.21 -8.66
N THR A 29 0.86 -7.73 -8.68
CA THR A 29 -0.23 -7.23 -9.54
C THR A 29 -1.40 -6.68 -8.74
N VAL A 30 -1.44 -6.92 -7.42
CA VAL A 30 -2.57 -6.61 -6.56
C VAL A 30 -2.11 -6.01 -5.24
N ALA A 31 -2.80 -4.99 -4.77
CA ALA A 31 -2.72 -4.44 -3.41
C ALA A 31 -4.02 -4.75 -2.64
N LEU A 32 -3.90 -5.48 -1.54
CA LEU A 32 -5.03 -5.76 -0.63
C LEU A 32 -5.11 -4.68 0.44
N LEU A 33 -6.22 -3.96 0.50
CA LEU A 33 -6.44 -2.88 1.46
C LEU A 33 -7.59 -3.22 2.40
N ASP A 34 -7.31 -3.37 3.70
CA ASP A 34 -8.37 -3.39 4.72
C ASP A 34 -8.93 -1.97 4.86
N TRP A 35 -9.99 -1.69 4.08
CA TRP A 35 -10.51 -0.34 3.96
C TRP A 35 -11.05 0.15 5.29
N ASN A 36 -11.62 -0.72 6.13
CA ASN A 36 -12.13 -0.34 7.44
C ASN A 36 -11.00 -0.12 8.46
N GLY A 37 -9.96 -0.96 8.42
CA GLY A 37 -8.82 -0.92 9.32
C GLY A 37 -7.91 0.28 9.13
N MET A 38 -7.72 0.80 7.91
CA MET A 38 -6.68 1.81 7.59
C MET A 38 -6.86 3.20 8.21
N GLY A 39 -8.04 3.55 8.73
CA GLY A 39 -8.27 4.83 9.44
C GLY A 39 -8.02 6.08 8.58
N LYS A 40 -7.32 7.08 9.12
CA LYS A 40 -7.04 8.37 8.44
C LYS A 40 -6.07 8.27 7.26
N ASN A 41 -5.31 7.18 7.16
CA ASN A 41 -4.27 7.01 6.15
C ASN A 41 -4.79 6.44 4.82
N LYS A 42 -6.08 6.10 4.73
CA LYS A 42 -6.71 5.50 3.53
C LYS A 42 -6.39 6.26 2.25
N GLN A 43 -6.66 7.56 2.25
CA GLN A 43 -6.53 8.40 1.07
C GLN A 43 -5.07 8.51 0.62
N LYS A 44 -4.17 8.80 1.56
CA LYS A 44 -2.71 8.86 1.32
C LYS A 44 -2.19 7.59 0.65
N ILE A 45 -2.58 6.42 1.16
CA ILE A 45 -2.11 5.13 0.62
C ILE A 45 -2.76 4.82 -0.74
N LEU A 46 -4.03 5.17 -0.91
CA LEU A 46 -4.71 5.00 -2.18
C LEU A 46 -4.04 5.85 -3.27
N GLU A 47 -3.74 7.12 -2.99
CA GLU A 47 -3.03 8.02 -3.91
C GLU A 47 -1.65 7.45 -4.32
N MET A 48 -0.89 6.87 -3.39
CA MET A 48 0.39 6.22 -3.71
C MET A 48 0.21 4.99 -4.60
N ILE A 49 -0.85 4.19 -4.40
CA ILE A 49 -1.10 2.99 -5.20
C ILE A 49 -1.64 3.35 -6.58
N ASP A 50 -2.44 4.41 -6.69
CA ASP A 50 -2.98 4.92 -7.96
C ASP A 50 -1.88 5.39 -8.92
N GLU A 51 -0.67 5.67 -8.41
CA GLU A 51 0.54 5.95 -9.20
C GLU A 51 1.24 4.68 -9.74
N THR A 52 0.68 3.49 -9.49
CA THR A 52 1.24 2.19 -9.87
C THR A 52 0.25 1.35 -10.68
N ASP A 53 0.74 0.28 -11.32
CA ASP A 53 -0.09 -0.66 -12.08
C ASP A 53 -0.77 -1.74 -11.19
N LEU A 54 -0.80 -1.55 -9.86
CA LEU A 54 -1.40 -2.50 -8.94
C LEU A 54 -2.92 -2.38 -8.91
N GLU A 55 -3.62 -3.51 -9.05
CA GLU A 55 -5.05 -3.57 -8.84
C GLU A 55 -5.37 -3.45 -7.34
N VAL A 56 -6.25 -2.52 -6.97
CA VAL A 56 -6.67 -2.32 -5.58
C VAL A 56 -7.89 -3.18 -5.26
N ILE A 57 -7.73 -4.13 -4.33
CA ILE A 57 -8.85 -4.89 -3.76
C ILE A 57 -9.09 -4.43 -2.33
N LYS A 58 -10.29 -3.90 -2.07
CA LYS A 58 -10.71 -3.41 -0.75
C LYS A 58 -11.43 -4.54 0.01
N LEU A 59 -10.96 -4.83 1.21
CA LEU A 59 -11.53 -5.79 2.17
C LEU A 59 -12.32 -5.06 3.27
#